data_AF-A0A8D0H9E7-F1
#
_entry.id   AF-A0A8D0H9E7-F1
#
_cell.length_a   1.000
_cell.length_b   1.000
_cell.length_c   1.000
_cell.angle_alpha   90.00
_cell.angle_beta   90.00
_cell.angle_gamma   90.00
#
_symmetry.space_group_name_H-M   'P 1'
#
loop_
_entity.id
_entity.type
_entity.pdbx_description
1 polymer ?
#
loop_
_entity_poly.entity_id
_entity_poly.type
_entity_poly.pdbx_seq_one_letter_code
_entity_poly.pdbx_strand_id
1 'polypeptide(L)'
;MLKIGTCQTKEDKEAFAIVSVPLSEVRDLDFANDANKVLASTVKKLENGTITQNERRFVTKLLEDLIFFVADAPNNGQEVLDVVVIKPNRERQKLMREQNILAQ
;
A
#
# COMPACT_ATOMS: atom_id res chain seq x y z
N MET A 1 4.07 12.88 -19.49
CA MET A 1 2.72 12.88 -18.89
C MET A 1 1.84 13.76 -19.77
N LEU A 2 0.73 13.23 -20.29
CA LEU A 2 -0.23 14.03 -21.07
C LEU A 2 -1.12 14.79 -20.09
N LYS A 3 -1.30 16.10 -20.32
CA LYS A 3 -2.17 16.95 -19.50
C LYS A 3 -3.54 17.02 -20.16
N ILE A 4 -4.59 16.74 -19.40
CA ILE A 4 -5.97 16.92 -19.86
C ILE A 4 -6.33 18.40 -19.68
N GLY A 5 -6.90 19.00 -20.72
CA GLY A 5 -7.44 20.36 -20.69
C GLY A 5 -8.93 20.35 -21.01
N THR A 6 -9.60 21.47 -20.78
CA THR A 6 -10.98 21.67 -21.25
C THR A 6 -10.95 22.41 -22.58
N CYS A 7 -11.74 21.95 -23.56
CA CYS A 7 -11.92 22.61 -24.85
C CYS A 7 -13.41 22.92 -25.06
N GLN A 8 -13.72 23.98 -25.81
CA GLN A 8 -15.10 24.31 -26.17
C GLN A 8 -15.68 23.31 -27.17
N THR A 9 -14.84 22.76 -28.05
CA THR A 9 -15.22 21.75 -29.03
C THR A 9 -14.89 20.38 -28.49
N LYS A 10 -15.91 19.51 -28.35
CA LYS A 10 -15.75 18.12 -27.90
C LYS A 10 -15.62 17.22 -29.12
N GLU A 11 -14.54 16.44 -29.21
CA GLU A 11 -14.42 15.39 -30.22
C GLU A 11 -14.81 14.04 -29.61
N ASP A 12 -15.64 13.24 -30.30
CA ASP A 12 -16.09 11.92 -29.80
C ASP A 12 -14.94 10.91 -29.61
N LYS A 13 -13.75 11.21 -30.16
CA LYS A 13 -12.51 10.46 -29.94
C LYS A 13 -11.98 10.57 -28.50
N GLU A 14 -12.49 11.50 -27.71
CA GLU A 14 -12.11 11.75 -26.31
C GLU A 14 -13.04 11.05 -25.31
N ALA A 15 -13.91 10.15 -25.77
CA ALA A 15 -14.81 9.41 -24.88
C ALA A 15 -14.02 8.51 -23.91
N PHE A 16 -14.16 8.75 -22.61
CA PHE A 16 -13.58 7.92 -21.56
C PHE A 16 -14.51 6.75 -21.21
N ALA A 17 -13.96 5.55 -21.16
CA ALA A 17 -14.65 4.41 -20.57
C ALA A 17 -14.57 4.50 -19.04
N ILE A 18 -15.70 4.30 -18.36
CA ILE A 18 -15.70 4.08 -16.92
C ILE A 18 -15.40 2.60 -16.69
N VAL A 19 -14.21 2.31 -16.19
CA VAL A 19 -13.80 0.93 -15.86
C VAL A 19 -14.00 0.71 -14.37
N SER A 20 -14.86 -0.24 -14.03
CA SER A 20 -15.06 -0.67 -12.65
C SER A 20 -13.85 -1.45 -12.15
N VAL A 21 -13.47 -1.20 -10.90
CA VAL A 21 -12.35 -1.86 -10.23
C VAL A 21 -12.89 -2.84 -9.18
N PRO A 22 -12.31 -4.05 -9.02
CA PRO A 22 -12.71 -4.99 -7.99
C PRO A 22 -12.55 -4.41 -6.58
N LEU A 23 -13.48 -4.74 -5.68
CA LEU A 23 -13.42 -4.29 -4.28
C LEU A 23 -12.14 -4.70 -3.55
N SER A 24 -11.56 -5.85 -3.92
CA SER A 24 -10.29 -6.33 -3.35
C SER A 24 -9.12 -5.41 -3.70
N GLU A 25 -9.08 -4.88 -4.92
CA GLU A 25 -8.01 -3.97 -5.35
C GLU A 25 -8.10 -2.62 -4.63
N VAL A 26 -9.32 -2.11 -4.44
CA VAL A 26 -9.55 -0.90 -3.64
C VAL A 26 -9.09 -1.09 -2.19
N ARG A 27 -9.43 -2.24 -1.58
CA ARG A 27 -8.98 -2.56 -0.20
C ARG A 27 -7.46 -2.69 -0.10
N ASP A 28 -6.83 -3.35 -1.06
CA ASP A 28 -5.37 -3.51 -1.10
C ASP A 28 -4.68 -2.13 -1.23
N LEU A 29 -5.23 -1.23 -2.05
CA LEU A 29 -4.76 0.14 -2.20
C LEU A 29 -4.94 0.96 -0.91
N ASP A 30 -6.11 0.89 -0.27
CA ASP A 30 -6.38 1.59 0.99
C ASP A 30 -5.43 1.12 2.09
N PHE A 31 -5.24 -0.21 2.21
CA PHE A 31 -4.28 -0.79 3.16
C PHE A 31 -2.86 -0.27 2.92
N ALA A 32 -2.38 -0.31 1.67
CA ALA A 32 -1.03 0.18 1.34
C ALA A 32 -0.87 1.69 1.64
N ASN A 33 -1.88 2.48 1.33
CA ASN A 33 -1.89 3.91 1.62
C ASN A 33 -1.83 4.21 3.12
N ASP A 34 -2.66 3.54 3.90
CA ASP A 34 -2.72 3.76 5.34
C ASP A 34 -1.46 3.23 6.05
N ALA A 35 -0.92 2.10 5.59
CA ALA A 35 0.37 1.59 6.05
C ALA A 35 1.48 2.64 5.87
N ASN A 36 1.58 3.26 4.68
CA ASN A 36 2.55 4.32 4.44
C ASN A 36 2.37 5.51 5.40
N LYS A 37 1.13 5.99 5.61
CA LYS A 37 0.87 7.11 6.54
C LYS A 37 1.31 6.78 7.97
N VAL A 38 1.01 5.56 8.44
CA VAL A 38 1.40 5.10 9.78
C VAL A 38 2.91 4.97 9.90
N LEU A 39 3.58 4.38 8.91
CA LEU A 39 5.05 4.25 8.88
C LEU A 39 5.71 5.63 8.86
N ALA A 40 5.29 6.53 7.97
CA ALA A 40 5.81 7.90 7.90
C ALA A 40 5.65 8.68 9.22
N SER A 41 4.49 8.52 9.89
CA SER A 41 4.28 9.11 11.22
C SER A 41 5.19 8.49 12.28
N THR A 42 5.40 7.17 12.21
CA THR A 42 6.23 6.44 13.16
C THR A 42 7.71 6.77 13.01
N VAL A 43 8.22 6.89 11.77
CA VAL A 43 9.59 7.31 11.48
C VAL A 43 9.86 8.69 12.09
N LYS A 44 8.98 9.67 11.87
CA LYS A 44 9.10 11.00 12.48
C LYS A 44 9.12 10.96 14.01
N LYS A 45 8.32 10.10 14.64
CA LYS A 45 8.32 9.93 16.10
C LYS A 45 9.60 9.25 16.59
N LEU A 46 10.13 8.30 15.83
CA LEU A 46 11.38 7.61 16.13
C LEU A 46 12.57 8.57 16.08
N GLU A 47 12.66 9.41 15.04
CA GLU A 47 13.68 10.46 14.89
C GLU A 47 13.66 11.46 16.05
N ASN A 48 12.46 11.82 16.51
CA ASN A 48 12.28 12.75 17.63
C ASN A 48 12.37 12.07 19.02
N GLY A 49 12.54 10.74 19.08
CA GLY A 49 12.57 9.99 20.33
C GLY A 49 11.26 9.98 21.11
N THR A 50 10.12 10.29 20.48
CA THR A 50 8.80 10.41 21.13
C THR A 50 7.93 9.16 21.00
N ILE A 51 8.44 8.09 20.40
CA ILE A 51 7.70 6.85 20.20
C ILE A 51 7.40 6.13 21.52
N THR A 52 6.14 5.76 21.71
CA THR A 52 5.68 5.00 22.88
C THR A 52 5.83 3.50 22.68
N GLN A 53 5.80 2.72 23.77
CA GLN A 53 5.84 1.25 23.70
C GLN A 53 4.64 0.68 22.93
N ASN A 54 3.45 1.27 23.08
CA ASN A 54 2.26 0.83 22.37
C ASN A 54 2.41 1.06 20.86
N GLU A 55 2.88 2.23 20.44
CA GLU A 55 3.14 2.52 19.02
C GLU A 55 4.19 1.58 18.44
N ARG A 56 5.25 1.26 19.21
CA ARG A 56 6.23 0.25 18.80
C ARG A 56 5.57 -1.11 18.56
N ARG A 57 4.67 -1.54 19.44
CA ARG A 57 3.93 -2.80 19.27
C ARG A 57 3.02 -2.77 18.04
N PHE A 58 2.32 -1.65 17.80
CA PHE A 58 1.45 -1.49 16.64
C PHE A 58 2.22 -1.47 15.33
N VAL A 59 3.35 -0.74 15.24
CA VAL A 59 4.14 -0.71 14.02
C VAL A 59 4.78 -2.06 13.72
N THR A 60 5.23 -2.80 14.74
CA THR A 60 5.69 -4.19 14.55
C THR A 60 4.57 -5.03 13.95
N LYS A 61 3.34 -4.93 14.47
CA LYS A 61 2.23 -5.70 13.91
C LYS A 61 1.90 -5.31 12.46
N LEU A 62 1.95 -4.02 12.14
CA LEU A 62 1.76 -3.53 10.77
C LEU A 62 2.83 -4.07 9.82
N LEU A 63 4.10 -4.12 10.25
CA LEU A 63 5.20 -4.68 9.46
C LEU A 63 4.99 -6.18 9.19
N GLU A 64 4.49 -6.94 10.18
CA GLU A 64 4.11 -8.34 9.97
C GLU A 64 3.00 -8.47 8.92
N ASP A 65 1.94 -7.67 9.05
CA ASP A 65 0.81 -7.72 8.13
C ASP A 65 1.21 -7.32 6.70
N LEU A 66 2.17 -6.40 6.53
CA LEU A 66 2.74 -6.04 5.23
C LEU A 66 3.48 -7.21 4.57
N ILE A 67 4.17 -8.05 5.34
CA ILE A 67 4.86 -9.23 4.81
C ILE A 67 3.85 -10.26 4.30
N PHE A 68 2.79 -10.54 5.08
CA PHE A 68 1.71 -11.42 4.64
C PHE A 68 0.96 -10.86 3.42
N PHE A 69 0.72 -9.55 3.42
CA PHE A 69 0.08 -8.85 2.31
C PHE A 69 0.86 -9.06 1.00
N VAL A 70 2.17 -8.78 0.98
CA VAL A 70 2.98 -8.91 -0.24
C VAL A 70 3.22 -10.38 -0.62
N ALA A 71 3.23 -11.29 0.35
CA ALA A 71 3.33 -12.73 0.13
C ALA A 71 2.04 -13.35 -0.44
N ASP A 72 0.95 -12.59 -0.44
CA ASP A 72 -0.39 -13.05 -0.84
C ASP A 72 -0.85 -14.29 -0.06
N ALA A 73 -0.54 -14.29 1.24
CA ALA A 73 -0.87 -15.36 2.16
C ALA A 73 -1.72 -14.82 3.31
N PRO A 74 -2.72 -15.58 3.80
CA PRO A 74 -3.43 -15.21 5.01
C PRO A 74 -2.48 -15.22 6.21
N ASN A 75 -2.59 -14.22 7.09
CA ASN A 75 -1.88 -14.23 8.36
C ASN A 75 -2.46 -15.33 9.26
N ASN A 76 -1.80 -16.49 9.28
CA ASN A 76 -2.19 -17.68 10.04
C ASN A 76 -1.43 -17.81 11.37
N GLY A 77 -0.69 -16.78 11.77
CA GLY A 77 0.12 -16.80 12.99
C GLY A 77 1.44 -17.57 12.87
N GLN A 78 1.85 -17.98 11.65
CA GLN A 78 3.20 -18.50 11.42
C GLN A 78 4.25 -17.42 11.68
N GLU A 79 5.49 -17.85 11.94
CA GLU A 79 6.61 -16.93 12.08
C GLU A 79 6.83 -16.18 10.76
N VAL A 80 6.84 -14.85 10.84
CA VAL A 80 6.78 -13.99 9.66
C VAL A 80 8.06 -14.08 8.81
N LEU A 81 9.19 -14.37 9.46
CA LEU A 81 10.48 -14.53 8.79
C LEU A 81 10.59 -15.86 8.03
N ASP A 82 9.72 -16.83 8.33
CA ASP A 82 9.67 -18.12 7.65
C ASP A 82 8.70 -18.13 6.46
N VAL A 83 8.05 -17.00 6.17
CA VAL A 83 7.09 -16.89 5.06
C VAL A 83 7.80 -17.04 3.72
N VAL A 84 7.49 -18.13 3.03
CA VAL A 84 8.01 -18.41 1.68
C VAL A 84 7.02 -17.95 0.61
N VAL A 85 7.48 -17.06 -0.28
CA VAL A 85 6.67 -16.60 -1.42
C VAL A 85 6.83 -17.56 -2.59
N ILE A 86 5.84 -18.45 -2.79
CA ILE A 86 5.85 -19.42 -3.87
C ILE A 86 5.40 -18.77 -5.20
N LYS A 87 4.40 -17.88 -5.14
CA LYS A 87 3.87 -17.16 -6.30
C LYS A 87 3.78 -15.66 -5.97
N PRO A 88 4.63 -14.81 -6.59
CA PRO A 88 4.62 -13.39 -6.27
C PRO A 88 3.36 -12.70 -6.82
N ASN A 89 2.69 -11.90 -5.98
CA ASN A 89 1.60 -11.03 -6.39
C ASN A 89 2.17 -9.68 -6.87
N ARG A 90 2.22 -9.50 -8.20
CA ARG A 90 2.84 -8.31 -8.82
C ARG A 90 2.12 -7.01 -8.50
N GLU A 91 0.79 -7.03 -8.39
CA GLU A 91 0.00 -5.84 -8.07
C GLU A 91 0.29 -5.36 -6.64
N ARG A 92 0.32 -6.27 -5.66
CA ARG A 92 0.68 -5.90 -4.28
C ARG A 92 2.12 -5.42 -4.16
N GLN A 93 3.07 -6.05 -4.86
CA GLN A 93 4.45 -5.55 -4.93
C GLN A 93 4.56 -4.17 -5.58
N LYS A 94 3.71 -3.87 -6.56
CA LYS A 94 3.61 -2.56 -7.19
C LYS A 94 3.08 -1.52 -6.19
N LEU A 95 2.04 -1.85 -5.43
CA LEU A 95 1.51 -0.99 -4.36
C LEU A 95 2.58 -0.63 -3.31
N MET A 96 3.45 -1.57 -2.92
CA MET A 96 4.57 -1.29 -2.00
C MET A 96 5.49 -0.17 -2.49
N ARG A 97 5.66 -0.04 -3.82
CA ARG A 97 6.48 1.01 -4.44
C ARG A 97 5.69 2.29 -4.64
N GLU A 98 4.51 2.19 -5.25
CA GLU A 98 3.72 3.35 -5.66
C GLU A 98 3.16 4.13 -4.46
N GLN A 99 2.84 3.45 -3.36
CA GLN A 99 2.41 4.11 -2.13
C GLN A 99 3.58 4.53 -1.22
N ASN A 100 4.83 4.46 -1.72
CA ASN A 100 6.05 4.89 -1.02
C ASN A 100 6.31 4.18 0.31
N ILE A 101 5.78 2.96 0.50
CA ILE A 101 6.03 2.17 1.71
C ILE A 101 7.52 1.84 1.82
N LEU A 102 8.18 1.47 0.73
CA LEU A 102 9.61 1.16 0.70
C LEU A 102 10.54 2.38 0.88
N ALA A 103 9.99 3.59 0.86
CA ALA A 103 10.75 4.83 1.03
C ALA A 103 10.73 5.34 2.48
N GLN A 104 9.85 4.79 3.33
CA GLN A 104 9.84 5.04 4.77
C GLN A 104 10.92 4.22 5.46
#